data_AF-A0ABD2TDE5-F1
#
_entry.id   AF-A0ABD2TDE5-F1
#
_cell.length_a   1.000
_cell.length_b   1.000
_cell.length_c   1.000
_cell.angle_alpha   90.00
_cell.angle_beta   90.00
_cell.angle_gamma   90.00
#
_symmetry.space_group_name_H-M   'P 1'
#
loop_
_entity.id
_entity.type
_entity.pdbx_description
1 polymer ?
#
loop_
_entity_poly.entity_id
_entity_poly.type
_entity_poly.pdbx_seq_one_letter_code
_entity_poly.pdbx_strand_id
1 'polypeptide(L)'
;MEISSLTKLFLIFIFLSSFQLCKASGEVINPFTKLRFDGKNGEFRILQVADMHYGDGKTTPCKNVLPQQMSSCSDLNTTDFIFRLINAEKPHLIVFTGDNIFGFDATDPVKSMEAAFAPAISSNIPWAAVLGNHDQQSTLSREGVMKHIVGMKSTLSQLNPPDVPDIDGFGNYNLEVHGIEGSELTNKSVLNLYFLDSGDYSTVPSIPGYGWIKPSQQFWFQRTSRKLKKTYMHTSNAMKAPAPGLA
;
A
#
# COMPACT_ATOMS: atom_id res chain seq x y z
N MET A 1 73.21 14.37 43.44
CA MET A 1 73.43 12.92 43.69
C MET A 1 72.26 12.45 44.52
N GLU A 2 71.17 12.09 43.85
CA GLU A 2 70.75 10.69 43.59
C GLU A 2 70.08 10.08 44.84
N ILE A 3 68.73 9.96 44.88
CA ILE A 3 67.90 8.84 44.36
C ILE A 3 68.32 7.53 45.07
N SER A 4 67.50 6.71 45.75
CA SER A 4 66.05 6.55 45.95
C SER A 4 65.83 5.42 46.98
N SER A 5 64.67 5.38 47.63
CA SER A 5 63.99 4.09 47.86
C SER A 5 62.47 4.33 48.00
N LEU A 6 61.70 3.78 47.07
CA LEU A 6 60.24 3.84 47.01
C LEU A 6 59.61 2.70 47.82
N THR A 7 58.67 3.06 48.68
CA THR A 7 57.69 2.15 49.28
C THR A 7 56.45 2.07 48.39
N LYS A 8 55.95 0.84 48.23
CA LYS A 8 54.80 0.44 47.40
C LYS A 8 53.49 1.09 47.87
N LEU A 9 52.68 1.62 46.93
CA LEU A 9 51.25 1.83 47.13
C LEU A 9 50.50 1.34 45.90
N PHE A 10 49.60 0.37 46.10
CA PHE A 10 48.71 -0.18 45.08
C PHE A 10 47.61 0.85 44.78
N LEU A 11 47.51 1.29 43.52
CA LEU A 11 46.38 2.07 43.00
C LEU A 11 45.57 1.19 42.05
N ILE A 12 44.34 0.88 42.45
CA ILE A 12 43.32 0.23 41.61
C ILE A 12 42.71 1.32 40.73
N PHE A 13 42.94 1.25 39.42
CA PHE A 13 42.24 2.08 38.43
C PHE A 13 41.04 1.31 37.86
N ILE A 14 39.82 1.72 38.24
CA ILE A 14 38.59 1.28 37.59
C ILE A 14 38.39 2.16 36.36
N PHE A 15 38.65 1.61 35.17
CA PHE A 15 38.22 2.22 33.91
C PHE A 15 36.71 2.02 33.75
N LEU A 16 35.91 3.05 34.06
CA LEU A 16 34.55 3.14 33.54
C LEU A 16 34.64 3.57 32.07
N SER A 17 34.67 2.59 31.16
CA SER A 17 34.39 2.83 29.75
C SER A 17 32.93 3.23 29.62
N SER A 18 32.67 4.51 29.37
CA SER A 18 31.37 5.01 28.94
C SER A 18 31.04 4.40 27.57
N PHE A 19 30.38 3.24 27.57
CA PHE A 19 29.65 2.77 26.41
C PHE A 19 28.52 3.77 26.16
N GLN A 20 28.77 4.76 25.30
CA GLN A 20 27.69 5.49 24.66
C GLN A 20 26.94 4.50 23.79
N LEU A 21 25.89 3.94 24.37
CA LEU A 21 24.85 3.21 23.65
C LEU A 21 24.28 4.21 22.63
N CYS A 22 24.74 4.11 21.39
CA CYS A 22 24.10 4.77 20.28
C CYS A 22 22.71 4.14 20.19
N LYS A 23 21.73 4.75 20.88
CA LYS A 23 20.32 4.49 20.63
C LYS A 23 20.11 4.90 19.19
N ALA A 24 20.16 3.93 18.28
CA ALA A 24 19.43 4.05 17.05
C ALA A 24 17.99 4.35 17.48
N SER A 25 17.61 5.63 17.39
CA SER A 25 16.22 6.01 17.34
C SER A 25 15.71 5.42 16.04
N GLY A 26 15.36 4.13 16.06
CA GLY A 26 14.35 3.63 15.18
C GLY A 26 13.14 4.47 15.51
N GLU A 27 12.87 5.48 14.68
CA GLU A 27 11.54 6.04 14.61
C GLU A 27 10.62 4.85 14.42
N VAL A 28 9.89 4.51 15.48
CA VAL A 28 8.71 3.68 15.37
C VAL A 28 7.80 4.50 14.48
N ILE A 29 7.80 4.20 13.18
CA ILE A 29 6.91 4.82 12.21
C ILE A 29 5.52 4.63 12.77
N ASN A 30 4.91 5.74 13.17
CA ASN A 30 3.58 5.76 13.75
C ASN A 30 2.65 5.05 12.76
N PRO A 31 2.01 3.93 13.13
CA PRO A 31 1.42 2.99 12.18
C PRO A 31 0.28 3.57 11.34
N PHE A 32 -0.14 4.82 11.54
CA PHE A 32 -1.14 5.48 10.70
C PHE A 32 -0.85 6.97 10.55
N THR A 33 0.15 7.33 9.74
CA THR A 33 0.18 8.69 9.20
C THR A 33 -1.03 8.82 8.28
N LYS A 34 -2.02 9.64 8.66
CA LYS A 34 -3.18 9.94 7.81
C LYS A 34 -2.69 10.38 6.43
N LEU A 35 -3.26 9.81 5.36
CA LEU A 35 -3.03 10.30 4.00
C LEU A 35 -3.44 11.77 3.94
N ARG A 36 -2.58 12.61 3.36
CA ARG A 36 -2.82 14.05 3.29
C ARG A 36 -2.05 14.70 2.15
N PHE A 37 -2.58 15.84 1.69
CA PHE A 37 -1.85 16.76 0.83
C PHE A 37 -0.60 17.30 1.54
N ASP A 38 0.50 17.43 0.79
CA ASP A 38 1.77 17.89 1.34
C ASP A 38 1.75 19.40 1.64
N GLY A 39 2.53 19.84 2.62
CA GLY A 39 2.56 21.26 3.03
C GLY A 39 3.44 22.17 2.18
N LYS A 40 4.21 21.62 1.24
CA LYS A 40 5.16 22.39 0.41
C LYS A 40 4.47 22.91 -0.84
N ASN A 41 3.78 22.03 -1.56
CA ASN A 41 3.13 22.31 -2.84
C ASN A 41 1.61 22.14 -2.77
N GLY A 42 1.08 21.52 -1.70
CA GLY A 42 -0.34 21.17 -1.64
C GLY A 42 -0.70 20.05 -2.61
N GLU A 43 0.24 19.16 -2.95
CA GLU A 43 0.03 18.04 -3.85
C GLU A 43 -0.26 16.74 -3.07
N PHE A 44 -0.98 15.84 -3.72
CA PHE A 44 -1.10 14.46 -3.28
C PHE A 44 -0.95 13.57 -4.51
N ARG A 45 0.13 12.80 -4.56
CA ARG A 45 0.53 12.02 -5.73
C ARG A 45 0.27 10.54 -5.47
N ILE A 46 -0.48 9.92 -6.37
CA ILE A 46 -0.80 8.49 -6.32
C ILE A 46 -0.09 7.82 -7.49
N LEU A 47 0.73 6.80 -7.23
CA LEU A 47 1.21 5.89 -8.26
C LEU A 47 0.24 4.73 -8.38
N GLN A 48 -0.48 4.64 -9.51
CA GLN A 48 -1.37 3.52 -9.79
C GLN A 48 -0.63 2.44 -10.58
N VAL A 49 -0.71 1.21 -10.12
CA VAL A 49 -0.14 0.02 -10.76
C VAL A 49 -1.27 -0.98 -10.99
N ALA A 50 -1.35 -1.56 -12.19
CA ALA A 50 -2.40 -2.49 -12.57
C ALA A 50 -1.81 -3.65 -13.36
N ASP A 51 -2.46 -4.81 -13.32
CA ASP A 51 -2.22 -5.93 -14.24
C ASP A 51 -0.77 -6.40 -14.28
N MET A 52 -0.10 -6.40 -13.11
CA MET A 52 1.28 -6.89 -13.01
C MET A 52 1.38 -8.36 -13.41
N HIS A 53 0.34 -9.14 -13.14
CA HIS A 53 0.29 -10.57 -13.44
C HIS A 53 1.53 -11.31 -12.89
N TYR A 54 1.96 -10.93 -11.69
CA TYR A 54 3.19 -11.41 -11.07
C TYR A 54 3.08 -12.89 -10.72
N GLY A 55 4.06 -13.72 -11.10
CA GLY A 55 4.15 -15.13 -10.76
C GLY A 55 5.15 -15.38 -9.64
N ASP A 56 6.04 -16.34 -9.85
CA ASP A 56 7.10 -16.74 -8.92
C ASP A 56 8.40 -15.90 -9.04
N GLY A 57 8.32 -14.65 -9.52
CA GLY A 57 9.47 -13.76 -9.55
C GLY A 57 10.46 -14.11 -10.66
N LYS A 58 11.71 -14.40 -10.27
CA LYS A 58 12.82 -14.69 -11.21
C LYS A 58 12.55 -15.93 -12.07
N THR A 59 11.77 -16.88 -11.56
CA THR A 59 11.49 -18.15 -12.26
C THR A 59 10.34 -18.06 -13.24
N THR A 60 9.53 -16.99 -13.21
CA THR A 60 8.46 -16.76 -14.17
C THR A 60 9.06 -16.28 -15.50
N PRO A 61 8.97 -17.07 -16.58
CA PRO A 61 9.42 -16.60 -17.88
C PRO A 61 8.40 -15.60 -18.44
N CYS A 62 8.90 -14.52 -19.06
CA CYS A 62 8.02 -13.62 -19.79
C CYS A 62 7.33 -14.33 -20.96
N LYS A 63 6.14 -13.84 -21.31
CA LYS A 63 5.38 -14.23 -22.50
C LYS A 63 5.43 -13.09 -23.51
N ASN A 64 5.38 -13.43 -24.80
CA ASN A 64 5.28 -12.47 -25.91
C ASN A 64 6.40 -11.41 -25.99
N VAL A 65 7.62 -11.74 -25.55
CA VAL A 65 8.82 -10.92 -25.77
C VAL A 65 9.66 -11.46 -26.94
N LEU A 66 10.63 -10.67 -27.42
CA LEU A 66 11.53 -11.12 -28.48
C LEU A 66 12.37 -12.31 -28.01
N PRO A 67 12.74 -13.26 -28.88
CA PRO A 67 13.54 -14.44 -28.50
C PRO A 67 14.83 -14.10 -27.73
N GLN A 68 15.47 -12.99 -28.08
CA GLN A 68 16.71 -12.52 -27.44
C GLN A 68 16.47 -11.98 -26.01
N GLN A 69 15.24 -11.60 -25.67
CA GLN A 69 14.88 -11.08 -24.35
C GLN A 69 14.42 -12.20 -23.39
N MET A 70 13.94 -13.32 -23.92
CA MET A 70 13.38 -14.43 -23.14
C MET A 70 14.31 -14.92 -22.02
N SER A 71 15.61 -15.04 -22.28
CA SER A 71 16.57 -15.57 -21.30
C SER A 71 16.81 -14.66 -20.10
N SER A 72 16.53 -13.36 -20.23
CA SER A 72 16.74 -12.36 -19.18
C SER A 72 15.45 -11.77 -18.61
N CYS A 73 14.30 -12.12 -19.19
CA CYS A 73 13.02 -11.52 -18.84
C CYS A 73 12.31 -12.36 -17.77
N SER A 74 11.85 -11.70 -16.71
CA SER A 74 11.07 -12.27 -15.63
C SER A 74 10.23 -11.20 -14.93
N ASP A 75 9.46 -11.56 -13.90
CA ASP A 75 8.70 -10.60 -13.11
C ASP A 75 9.59 -9.54 -12.45
N LEU A 76 10.88 -9.82 -12.25
CA LEU A 76 11.83 -8.85 -11.71
C LEU A 76 11.95 -7.59 -12.58
N ASN A 77 11.69 -7.70 -13.89
CA ASN A 77 11.65 -6.53 -14.77
C ASN A 77 10.51 -5.57 -14.36
N THR A 78 9.37 -6.10 -13.93
CA THR A 78 8.24 -5.32 -13.38
C THR A 78 8.63 -4.70 -12.04
N THR A 79 9.27 -5.46 -11.14
CA THR A 79 9.79 -4.95 -9.85
C THR A 79 10.74 -3.76 -10.07
N ASP A 80 11.72 -3.90 -10.95
CA ASP A 80 12.70 -2.85 -11.27
C ASP A 80 12.04 -1.64 -11.93
N PHE A 81 11.02 -1.86 -12.76
CA PHE A 81 10.25 -0.77 -13.35
C PHE A 81 9.49 0.03 -12.29
N ILE A 82 8.81 -0.63 -11.36
CA ILE A 82 8.07 0.04 -10.29
C ILE A 82 9.03 0.80 -9.37
N PHE A 83 10.19 0.24 -9.02
CA PHE A 83 11.21 0.98 -8.26
C PHE A 83 11.66 2.26 -8.97
N ARG A 84 11.89 2.20 -10.28
CA ARG A 84 12.24 3.40 -11.07
C ARG A 84 11.12 4.45 -11.04
N LEU A 85 9.86 4.03 -11.18
CA LEU A 85 8.72 4.94 -11.07
C LEU A 85 8.60 5.55 -9.69
N ILE A 86 8.72 4.77 -8.61
CA ILE A 86 8.70 5.28 -7.24
C ILE A 86 9.81 6.34 -7.04
N ASN A 87 11.02 6.08 -7.52
CA ASN A 87 12.14 7.01 -7.39
C ASN A 87 11.97 8.30 -8.20
N ALA A 88 11.41 8.19 -9.40
CA ALA A 88 11.16 9.32 -10.29
C ALA A 88 10.00 10.19 -9.77
N GLU A 89 8.88 9.54 -9.46
CA GLU A 89 7.62 10.21 -9.15
C GLU A 89 7.48 10.57 -7.67
N LYS A 90 8.14 9.86 -6.75
CA LYS A 90 8.04 10.08 -5.29
C LYS A 90 6.57 10.19 -4.82
N PRO A 91 5.76 9.14 -5.00
CA PRO A 91 4.34 9.18 -4.67
C PRO A 91 4.11 9.23 -3.15
N HIS A 92 2.96 9.77 -2.77
CA HIS A 92 2.46 9.77 -1.39
C HIS A 92 1.68 8.49 -1.05
N LEU A 93 1.17 7.79 -2.08
CA LEU A 93 0.41 6.55 -1.98
C LEU A 93 0.67 5.71 -3.24
N ILE A 94 0.81 4.40 -3.08
CA ILE A 94 0.81 3.45 -4.20
C ILE A 94 -0.52 2.68 -4.18
N VAL A 95 -1.19 2.58 -5.32
CA VAL A 95 -2.48 1.86 -5.44
C VAL A 95 -2.34 0.76 -6.48
N PHE A 96 -2.55 -0.48 -6.06
CA PHE A 96 -2.59 -1.63 -6.94
C PHE A 96 -4.04 -1.99 -7.30
N THR A 97 -4.39 -1.95 -8.58
CA THR A 97 -5.81 -2.02 -9.02
C THR A 97 -6.27 -3.36 -9.56
N GLY A 98 -5.66 -4.45 -9.07
CA GLY A 98 -6.04 -5.81 -9.43
C GLY A 98 -5.06 -6.49 -10.38
N ASP A 99 -5.25 -7.79 -10.54
CA ASP A 99 -4.35 -8.71 -11.24
C ASP A 99 -2.90 -8.49 -10.79
N ASN A 100 -2.77 -8.45 -9.47
CA ASN A 100 -1.52 -8.25 -8.75
C ASN A 100 -0.61 -9.45 -8.96
N ILE A 101 -1.20 -10.65 -8.85
CA ILE A 101 -0.57 -11.92 -9.19
C ILE A 101 -1.35 -12.60 -10.31
N PHE A 102 -0.67 -13.40 -11.11
CA PHE A 102 -1.32 -14.30 -12.05
C PHE A 102 -1.38 -15.69 -11.43
N GLY A 103 -2.55 -16.07 -10.89
CA GLY A 103 -2.69 -17.27 -10.07
C GLY A 103 -2.23 -18.57 -10.76
N PHE A 104 -2.26 -18.65 -12.10
CA PHE A 104 -1.75 -19.80 -12.84
C PHE A 104 -0.21 -19.93 -12.82
N ASP A 105 0.52 -18.81 -12.82
CA ASP A 105 2.00 -18.81 -12.80
C ASP A 105 2.56 -18.59 -11.38
N ALA A 106 1.70 -18.34 -10.38
CA ALA A 106 2.05 -18.18 -8.97
C ALA A 106 1.87 -19.51 -8.20
N THR A 107 2.93 -20.30 -8.06
CA THR A 107 2.89 -21.59 -7.36
C THR A 107 2.74 -21.45 -5.85
N ASP A 108 3.28 -20.35 -5.30
CA ASP A 108 3.11 -19.92 -3.92
C ASP A 108 2.54 -18.50 -3.91
N PRO A 109 1.20 -18.34 -3.77
CA PRO A 109 0.56 -17.03 -3.92
C PRO A 109 0.96 -16.05 -2.81
N VAL A 110 1.33 -16.55 -1.62
CA VAL A 110 1.84 -15.71 -0.53
C VAL A 110 3.17 -15.09 -0.92
N LYS A 111 4.15 -15.91 -1.34
CA LYS A 111 5.45 -15.38 -1.79
C LYS A 111 5.35 -14.51 -3.02
N SER A 112 4.44 -14.85 -3.94
CA SER A 112 4.18 -14.07 -5.15
C SER A 112 3.66 -12.68 -4.80
N MET A 113 2.69 -12.57 -3.88
CA MET A 113 2.21 -11.28 -3.38
C MET A 113 3.29 -10.51 -2.62
N GLU A 114 4.08 -11.18 -1.77
CA GLU A 114 5.21 -10.56 -1.07
C GLU A 114 6.21 -9.93 -2.06
N ALA A 115 6.53 -10.63 -3.15
CA ALA A 115 7.40 -10.14 -4.20
C ALA A 115 6.75 -9.01 -5.03
N ALA A 116 5.48 -9.16 -5.40
CA ALA A 116 4.73 -8.17 -6.18
C ALA A 116 4.62 -6.82 -5.46
N PHE A 117 4.35 -6.83 -4.16
CA PHE A 117 4.22 -5.62 -3.34
C PHE A 117 5.54 -5.13 -2.71
N ALA A 118 6.64 -5.88 -2.90
CA ALA A 118 7.95 -5.53 -2.34
C ALA A 118 8.42 -4.09 -2.66
N PRO A 119 8.19 -3.53 -3.87
CA PRO A 119 8.58 -2.15 -4.15
C PRO A 119 7.93 -1.13 -3.21
N ALA A 120 6.64 -1.29 -2.90
CA ALA A 120 5.93 -0.39 -1.99
C ALA A 120 6.40 -0.57 -0.54
N ILE A 121 6.53 -1.83 -0.09
CA ILE A 121 6.92 -2.19 1.28
C ILE A 121 8.34 -1.70 1.60
N SER A 122 9.28 -1.94 0.69
CA SER A 122 10.69 -1.56 0.88
C SER A 122 10.93 -0.06 0.76
N SER A 123 10.12 0.63 -0.06
CA SER A 123 10.17 2.10 -0.17
C SER A 123 9.53 2.81 1.02
N ASN A 124 8.89 2.07 1.92
CA ASN A 124 8.18 2.59 3.09
C ASN A 124 7.11 3.63 2.73
N ILE A 125 6.45 3.45 1.58
CA ILE A 125 5.34 4.27 1.12
C ILE A 125 4.05 3.51 1.47
N PRO A 126 3.05 4.18 2.07
CA PRO A 126 1.76 3.52 2.30
C PRO A 126 1.18 3.07 0.96
N TRP A 127 0.53 1.92 0.96
CA TRP A 127 -0.02 1.35 -0.26
C TRP A 127 -1.36 0.67 -0.01
N ALA A 128 -2.17 0.54 -1.05
CA ALA A 128 -3.47 -0.12 -0.99
C ALA A 128 -3.68 -0.97 -2.23
N ALA A 129 -4.50 -2.00 -2.14
CA ALA A 129 -4.78 -2.91 -3.24
C ALA A 129 -6.26 -3.31 -3.31
N VAL A 130 -6.75 -3.50 -4.53
CA VAL A 130 -7.97 -4.28 -4.83
C VAL A 130 -7.60 -5.53 -5.61
N LEU A 131 -8.55 -6.45 -5.68
CA LEU A 131 -8.39 -7.73 -6.33
C LEU A 131 -8.84 -7.66 -7.78
N GLY A 132 -8.07 -8.27 -8.67
CA GLY A 132 -8.49 -8.58 -10.04
C GLY A 132 -9.07 -9.99 -10.15
N ASN A 133 -9.36 -10.40 -11.37
CA ASN A 133 -9.99 -11.68 -11.67
C ASN A 133 -8.96 -12.84 -11.58
N HIS A 134 -7.67 -12.57 -11.82
CA HIS A 134 -6.60 -13.57 -11.79
C HIS A 134 -6.01 -13.85 -10.40
N ASP A 135 -6.22 -12.95 -9.44
CA ASP A 135 -5.56 -13.02 -8.12
C ASP A 135 -5.92 -14.27 -7.29
N GLN A 136 -7.08 -14.89 -7.55
CA GLN A 136 -7.60 -16.03 -6.78
C GLN A 136 -7.41 -17.40 -7.44
N GLN A 137 -6.61 -17.49 -8.50
CA GLN A 137 -6.52 -18.70 -9.34
C GLN A 137 -5.42 -19.68 -8.91
N SER A 138 -4.70 -19.36 -7.83
CA SER A 138 -3.73 -20.25 -7.19
C SER A 138 -4.38 -21.03 -6.03
N THR A 139 -3.65 -21.26 -4.94
CA THR A 139 -4.09 -22.08 -3.79
C THR A 139 -4.91 -21.33 -2.74
N LEU A 140 -4.94 -20.00 -2.79
CA LEU A 140 -5.74 -19.16 -1.87
C LEU A 140 -7.10 -18.82 -2.48
N SER A 141 -8.14 -18.82 -1.63
CA SER A 141 -9.44 -18.22 -1.99
C SER A 141 -9.33 -16.70 -2.13
N ARG A 142 -10.30 -16.06 -2.80
CA ARG A 142 -10.41 -14.58 -2.86
C ARG A 142 -10.28 -13.91 -1.50
N GLU A 143 -10.99 -14.46 -0.51
CA GLU A 143 -10.95 -13.98 0.86
C GLU A 143 -9.56 -14.17 1.48
N GLY A 144 -8.93 -15.32 1.23
CA GLY A 144 -7.57 -15.63 1.68
C GLY A 144 -6.53 -14.66 1.11
N VAL A 145 -6.63 -14.33 -0.18
CA VAL A 145 -5.79 -13.32 -0.84
C VAL A 145 -5.97 -11.97 -0.15
N MET A 146 -7.21 -11.50 0.02
CA MET A 146 -7.45 -10.21 0.67
C MET A 146 -6.96 -10.18 2.13
N LYS A 147 -7.21 -11.24 2.89
CA LYS A 147 -6.73 -11.37 4.28
C LYS A 147 -5.21 -11.31 4.35
N HIS A 148 -4.52 -11.94 3.41
CA HIS A 148 -3.07 -11.86 3.33
C HIS A 148 -2.62 -10.42 3.06
N ILE A 149 -3.17 -9.76 2.03
CA ILE A 149 -2.86 -8.36 1.67
C ILE A 149 -3.02 -7.41 2.86
N VAL A 150 -4.12 -7.53 3.61
CA VAL A 150 -4.40 -6.69 4.80
C VAL A 150 -3.40 -6.93 5.95
N GLY A 151 -2.79 -8.12 6.00
CA GLY A 151 -1.77 -8.46 7.00
C GLY A 151 -0.36 -7.95 6.67
N MET A 152 -0.15 -7.42 5.46
CA MET A 152 1.19 -7.01 4.99
C MET A 152 1.62 -5.67 5.58
N LYS A 153 2.94 -5.47 5.69
CA LYS A 153 3.52 -4.25 6.25
C LYS A 153 3.13 -3.01 5.44
N SER A 154 2.78 -1.94 6.15
CA SER A 154 2.46 -0.60 5.58
C SER A 154 1.30 -0.57 4.58
N THR A 155 0.50 -1.64 4.53
CA THR A 155 -0.74 -1.67 3.75
C THR A 155 -1.80 -0.81 4.43
N LEU A 156 -2.57 -0.08 3.62
CA LEU A 156 -3.80 0.61 3.99
C LEU A 156 -5.03 -0.14 3.48
N SER A 157 -4.83 -1.29 2.80
CA SER A 157 -5.91 -2.17 2.39
C SER A 157 -6.72 -2.63 3.61
N GLN A 158 -8.03 -2.76 3.44
CA GLN A 158 -8.92 -3.21 4.51
C GLN A 158 -9.81 -4.34 4.02
N LEU A 159 -10.30 -5.14 4.96
CA LEU A 159 -11.42 -6.04 4.69
C LEU A 159 -12.70 -5.23 4.46
N ASN A 160 -13.78 -5.93 4.11
CA ASN A 160 -15.09 -5.33 3.95
C ASN A 160 -15.53 -4.56 5.23
N PRO A 161 -16.32 -3.48 5.08
CA PRO A 161 -16.82 -2.69 6.18
C PRO A 161 -17.66 -3.57 7.14
N PRO A 162 -17.38 -3.54 8.45
CA PRO A 162 -18.10 -4.37 9.42
C PRO A 162 -19.58 -3.97 9.59
N ASP A 163 -19.96 -2.75 9.18
CA ASP A 163 -21.34 -2.25 9.23
C ASP A 163 -22.19 -2.60 7.99
N VAL A 164 -21.64 -3.39 7.05
CA VAL A 164 -22.34 -3.95 5.89
C VAL A 164 -21.97 -5.44 5.72
N PRO A 165 -22.56 -6.35 6.53
CA PRO A 165 -22.13 -7.75 6.60
C PRO A 165 -22.34 -8.55 5.31
N ASP A 166 -23.28 -8.14 4.45
CA ASP A 166 -23.64 -8.84 3.21
C ASP A 166 -23.24 -8.04 1.95
N ILE A 167 -21.99 -7.58 1.90
CA ILE A 167 -21.43 -6.91 0.71
C ILE A 167 -20.75 -7.92 -0.22
N ASP A 168 -21.02 -7.82 -1.52
CA ASP A 168 -20.40 -8.67 -2.53
C ASP A 168 -18.89 -8.41 -2.64
N GLY A 169 -18.12 -9.48 -2.86
CA GLY A 169 -16.66 -9.43 -3.00
C GLY A 169 -15.92 -9.25 -1.67
N PHE A 170 -14.61 -9.01 -1.74
CA PHE A 170 -13.72 -8.85 -0.60
C PHE A 170 -12.81 -7.64 -0.77
N GLY A 171 -12.60 -6.88 0.30
CA GLY A 171 -11.77 -5.69 0.24
C GLY A 171 -12.48 -4.50 -0.40
N ASN A 172 -13.77 -4.34 -0.11
CA ASN A 172 -14.47 -3.09 -0.35
C ASN A 172 -14.16 -2.12 0.80
N TYR A 173 -13.51 -1.00 0.53
CA TYR A 173 -13.16 -0.01 1.57
C TYR A 173 -12.90 1.37 0.98
N ASN A 174 -12.78 2.38 1.85
CA ASN A 174 -12.43 3.72 1.43
C ASN A 174 -11.27 4.28 2.25
N LEU A 175 -10.46 5.13 1.61
CA LEU A 175 -9.38 5.87 2.25
C LEU A 175 -9.62 7.37 2.12
N GLU A 176 -9.54 8.06 3.25
CA GLU A 176 -9.72 9.51 3.35
C GLU A 176 -8.36 10.23 3.28
N VAL A 177 -8.22 11.14 2.31
CA VAL A 177 -7.06 12.00 2.14
C VAL A 177 -7.40 13.39 2.70
N HIS A 178 -6.66 13.77 3.73
CA HIS A 178 -6.90 14.98 4.52
C HIS A 178 -6.19 16.19 3.93
N GLY A 179 -6.61 17.38 4.35
CA GLY A 179 -5.92 18.62 4.00
C GLY A 179 -4.52 18.73 4.59
N ILE A 180 -3.83 19.80 4.19
CA ILE A 180 -2.48 20.15 4.62
C ILE A 180 -2.42 20.28 6.14
N GLU A 181 -1.37 19.73 6.75
CA GLU A 181 -1.14 19.82 8.19
C GLU A 181 -1.02 21.30 8.64
N GLY A 182 -1.73 21.68 9.71
CA GLY A 182 -1.79 23.06 10.21
C GLY A 182 -2.80 23.97 9.50
N SER A 183 -3.47 23.51 8.44
CA SER A 183 -4.52 24.28 7.75
C SER A 183 -5.90 24.09 8.38
N GLU A 184 -6.89 24.92 7.99
CA GLU A 184 -8.30 24.70 8.36
C GLU A 184 -8.87 23.34 7.88
N LEU A 185 -8.18 22.69 6.95
CA LEU A 185 -8.54 21.41 6.37
C LEU A 185 -7.78 20.23 7.03
N THR A 186 -6.93 20.45 8.04
CA THR A 186 -6.09 19.41 8.69
C THR A 186 -6.86 18.16 9.07
N ASN A 187 -8.07 18.34 9.60
CA ASN A 187 -8.95 17.27 10.09
C ASN A 187 -10.17 17.06 9.19
N LYS A 188 -10.11 17.52 7.93
CA LYS A 188 -11.16 17.32 6.94
C LYS A 188 -10.66 16.44 5.81
N SER A 189 -11.43 15.42 5.45
CA SER A 189 -11.21 14.68 4.21
C SER A 189 -11.53 15.59 3.03
N VAL A 190 -10.53 15.84 2.20
CA VAL A 190 -10.60 16.68 0.99
C VAL A 190 -10.80 15.80 -0.26
N LEU A 191 -10.27 14.58 -0.23
CA LEU A 191 -10.42 13.57 -1.27
C LEU A 191 -10.72 12.22 -0.60
N ASN A 192 -11.66 11.46 -1.15
CA ASN A 192 -11.92 10.09 -0.70
C ASN A 192 -11.73 9.11 -1.86
N LEU A 193 -10.90 8.10 -1.63
CA LEU A 193 -10.63 7.01 -2.57
C LEU A 193 -11.53 5.83 -2.22
N TYR A 194 -12.22 5.26 -3.21
CA TYR A 194 -13.06 4.08 -3.03
C TYR A 194 -12.42 2.89 -3.74
N PHE A 195 -12.28 1.80 -3.01
CA PHE A 195 -11.71 0.53 -3.44
C PHE A 195 -12.84 -0.50 -3.45
N LEU A 196 -13.14 -1.06 -4.62
CA LEU A 196 -14.25 -1.98 -4.81
C LEU A 196 -13.76 -3.25 -5.50
N ASP A 197 -14.23 -4.40 -5.02
CA ASP A 197 -13.99 -5.69 -5.67
C ASP A 197 -15.06 -5.96 -6.74
N SER A 198 -14.73 -5.78 -8.01
CA SER A 198 -15.66 -6.07 -9.12
C SER A 198 -15.95 -7.55 -9.34
N GLY A 199 -15.32 -8.44 -8.56
CA GLY A 199 -15.40 -9.88 -8.72
C GLY A 199 -14.48 -10.40 -9.83
N ASP A 200 -14.64 -11.69 -10.12
CA ASP A 200 -13.87 -12.43 -11.11
C ASP A 200 -14.69 -12.61 -12.40
N TYR A 201 -15.32 -13.77 -12.59
CA TYR A 201 -16.23 -14.02 -13.71
C TYR A 201 -17.70 -13.86 -13.32
N SER A 202 -18.55 -13.64 -14.32
CA SER A 202 -19.99 -13.64 -14.15
C SER A 202 -20.49 -14.98 -13.63
N THR A 203 -21.33 -14.93 -12.60
CA THR A 203 -22.06 -16.08 -12.06
C THR A 203 -23.46 -16.21 -12.66
N VAL A 204 -23.85 -15.31 -13.58
CA VAL A 204 -25.17 -15.31 -14.23
C VAL A 204 -25.07 -16.06 -15.56
N PRO A 205 -25.75 -17.21 -15.74
CA PRO A 205 -25.56 -18.05 -16.92
C PRO A 205 -25.84 -17.37 -18.27
N SER A 206 -26.74 -16.38 -18.30
CA SER A 206 -27.09 -15.63 -19.51
C SER A 206 -26.13 -14.48 -19.83
N ILE A 207 -25.20 -14.16 -18.94
CA ILE A 207 -24.23 -13.07 -19.11
C ILE A 207 -22.83 -13.69 -19.02
N PRO A 208 -22.22 -14.10 -20.14
CA PRO A 208 -20.86 -14.63 -20.13
C PRO A 208 -19.84 -13.52 -19.88
N GLY A 209 -18.62 -13.89 -19.47
CA GLY A 209 -17.50 -12.98 -19.28
C GLY A 209 -17.28 -12.58 -17.83
N TYR A 210 -16.83 -11.34 -17.61
CA TYR A 210 -16.35 -10.84 -16.32
C TYR A 210 -17.49 -10.45 -15.36
N GLY A 211 -17.13 -10.37 -14.08
CA GLY A 211 -17.95 -9.83 -13.01
C GLY A 211 -18.21 -8.33 -13.15
N TRP A 212 -18.93 -7.77 -12.18
CA TRP A 212 -19.25 -6.35 -12.13
C TRP A 212 -19.63 -5.93 -10.71
N ILE A 213 -19.58 -4.63 -10.46
CA ILE A 213 -20.02 -4.01 -9.20
C ILE A 213 -21.50 -4.28 -8.94
N LYS A 214 -21.80 -4.96 -7.83
CA LYS A 214 -23.15 -5.41 -7.46
C LYS A 214 -23.92 -4.34 -6.68
N PRO A 215 -25.27 -4.47 -6.58
CA PRO A 215 -26.09 -3.51 -5.85
C PRO A 215 -25.68 -3.30 -4.38
N SER A 216 -25.18 -4.33 -3.69
CA SER A 216 -24.71 -4.22 -2.30
C SER A 216 -23.54 -3.23 -2.16
N GLN A 217 -22.58 -3.29 -3.10
CA GLN A 217 -21.42 -2.40 -3.16
C GLN A 217 -21.83 -0.97 -3.56
N GLN A 218 -22.78 -0.83 -4.50
CA GLN A 218 -23.34 0.47 -4.86
C GLN A 218 -24.04 1.12 -3.67
N PHE A 219 -24.82 0.35 -2.90
CA PHE A 219 -25.48 0.82 -1.70
C PHE A 219 -24.48 1.28 -0.64
N TRP A 220 -23.43 0.48 -0.39
CA TRP A 220 -22.35 0.88 0.52
C TRP A 220 -21.68 2.18 0.06
N PHE A 221 -21.29 2.27 -1.22
CA PHE A 221 -20.67 3.47 -1.80
C PHE A 221 -21.55 4.71 -1.58
N GLN A 222 -22.84 4.63 -1.91
CA GLN A 222 -23.78 5.75 -1.75
C GLN A 222 -23.94 6.15 -0.28
N ARG A 223 -24.08 5.18 0.62
CA ARG A 223 -24.21 5.43 2.07
C ARG A 223 -22.95 6.10 2.62
N THR A 224 -21.77 5.57 2.30
CA THR A 224 -20.47 6.11 2.73
C THR A 224 -20.25 7.50 2.17
N SER A 225 -20.52 7.73 0.88
CA SER A 225 -20.44 9.05 0.23
C SER A 225 -21.35 10.09 0.90
N ARG A 226 -22.61 9.75 1.18
CA ARG A 226 -23.55 10.65 1.88
C ARG A 226 -23.08 10.96 3.30
N LYS A 227 -22.57 9.95 4.03
CA LYS A 227 -22.01 10.13 5.38
C LYS A 227 -20.84 11.11 5.36
N LEU A 228 -19.84 10.89 4.50
CA LEU A 228 -18.68 11.77 4.37
C LEU A 228 -19.08 13.19 3.96
N LYS A 229 -20.01 13.33 3.01
CA LYS A 229 -20.57 14.63 2.62
C LYS A 229 -21.18 15.35 3.82
N LYS A 230 -22.01 14.66 4.62
CA LYS A 230 -22.60 15.24 5.83
C LYS A 230 -21.53 15.61 6.86
N THR A 231 -20.52 14.78 7.07
CA THR A 231 -19.45 15.02 8.05
C THR A 231 -18.63 16.27 7.69
N TYR A 232 -18.23 16.43 6.42
CA TYR A 232 -17.24 17.44 6.06
C TYR A 232 -17.80 18.69 5.36
N MET A 233 -18.95 18.60 4.68
CA MET A 233 -19.53 19.74 3.94
C MET A 233 -20.49 20.63 4.76
N HIS A 234 -20.84 20.26 6.01
CA HIS A 234 -21.71 21.08 6.87
C HIS A 234 -20.96 22.21 7.63
N THR A 235 -19.63 22.30 7.50
CA THR A 235 -18.87 23.42 8.09
C THR A 235 -18.76 24.57 7.08
N SER A 236 -18.99 25.81 7.53
CA SER A 236 -19.25 27.05 6.76
C SER A 236 -18.22 27.49 5.71
N ASN A 237 -17.15 26.71 5.48
CA ASN A 237 -16.08 27.00 4.52
C ASN A 237 -16.11 25.99 3.36
N ALA A 238 -17.29 25.75 2.78
CA ALA A 238 -17.37 25.00 1.53
C ALA A 238 -16.56 25.73 0.45
N MET A 239 -15.67 25.00 -0.25
CA MET A 239 -14.92 25.58 -1.36
C MET A 239 -15.91 26.18 -2.36
N LYS A 240 -15.78 27.48 -2.62
CA LYS A 240 -16.65 28.22 -3.56
C LYS A 240 -16.42 27.82 -5.02
N ALA A 241 -15.38 27.04 -5.31
CA ALA A 241 -15.04 26.56 -6.64
C ALA A 241 -14.57 25.09 -6.59
N PRO A 242 -14.73 24.32 -7.67
CA PRO A 242 -14.14 22.99 -7.82
C PRO A 242 -12.62 23.03 -7.61
N ALA A 243 -12.05 21.93 -7.13
CA ALA A 243 -10.60 21.78 -7.07
C ALA A 243 -9.98 21.98 -8.48
N PRO A 244 -8.92 22.78 -8.63
CA PRO A 244 -8.25 22.95 -9.93
C PRO A 244 -7.69 21.58 -10.37
N GLY A 245 -8.16 21.06 -11.50
CA GLY A 245 -7.73 19.75 -12.02
C GLY A 245 -8.85 18.88 -12.61
N LEU A 246 -10.11 19.30 -12.54
CA LEU A 246 -11.25 18.61 -13.17
C LEU A 246 -11.96 19.52 -14.20
N ALA A 247 -11.20 20.07 -15.15
CA ALA A 247 -11.72 20.83 -16.30
C ALA A 247 -11.32 20.16 -17.60
#